data_AF-A0A2B8BBP9-F1
#
_entry.id   AF-A0A2B8BBP9-F1
#
_cell.length_a   1.000
_cell.length_b   1.000
_cell.length_c   1.000
_cell.angle_alpha   90.00
_cell.angle_beta   90.00
_cell.angle_gamma   90.00
#
_symmetry.space_group_name_H-M   'P 1'
#
loop_
_entity.id
_entity.type
_entity.pdbx_description
1 polymer ?
#
loop_
_entity_poly.entity_id
_entity_poly.type
_entity_poly.pdbx_seq_one_letter_code
_entity_poly.pdbx_strand_id
1 'polypeptide(L)'
;MALVQQTHETIAAAHDAADDADAAAIGPSAHDDANAYATAYFAVHAAYAAAYAADASYAADIADTADMAAASAANAADDTNSIWRSVSHDAAWLEATYDAPVPERGVLLLRQPLWEDGVPKPLRVAWSQFANSSFAVEHGFQPWIQWYEALTSLHDGYPPRQEFSDALALRIAIQPDEWWKRPAKEVNADIAQWLREETASGDRSDPRYDLVQALNALPPQQPAPYAFDWRDGRMEVLPPDALPEDGGIAQDYLDETREKADDLLEALALSNTDPTIARKVGRLREVLTDRAADLRPALVDSRSISVERLAKALDNPQDAAEIPTHVLADLGGLADTARRLCNCLPALWRRDAERLASSLTPDSASALLRHLDALRDRIKDTDIIGPDVQAAFDTLSEDSAEPDDDDVRRRRIAMFGLTARNLLTTLLRASKGAADKLIDYARNARKEFYPELVKLPAKLIIDAGVKAAAPYLFVALLEVVSGIATVFPEIEGVVRILEALKAGKDTPPTPPPSTEPPVSPRTPRPTAERGPTRPA
;
A
#
# COMPACT_ATOMS: atom_id res chain seq x y z
N MET A 1 -49.62 -0.55 32.01
CA MET A 1 -49.78 0.91 32.05
C MET A 1 -49.11 1.55 33.26
N ALA A 2 -49.34 1.11 34.51
CA ALA A 2 -48.69 1.72 35.68
C ALA A 2 -47.15 1.69 35.66
N LEU A 3 -46.54 0.62 35.13
CA LEU A 3 -45.08 0.51 35.06
C LEU A 3 -44.47 1.41 33.97
N VAL A 4 -45.07 1.49 32.78
CA VAL A 4 -44.64 2.39 31.68
C VAL A 4 -44.76 3.86 32.07
N GLN A 5 -45.77 4.19 32.88
CA GLN A 5 -45.95 5.52 33.43
C GLN A 5 -44.88 5.82 34.49
N GLN A 6 -44.53 4.85 35.33
CA GLN A 6 -43.39 4.95 36.25
C GLN A 6 -42.05 5.09 35.51
N THR A 7 -41.86 4.43 34.37
CA THR A 7 -40.64 4.56 33.54
C THR A 7 -40.56 5.93 32.88
N HIS A 8 -41.66 6.44 32.33
CA HIS A 8 -41.69 7.81 31.81
C HIS A 8 -41.46 8.86 32.90
N GLU A 9 -42.01 8.66 34.11
CA GLU A 9 -41.75 9.53 35.25
C GLU A 9 -40.29 9.47 35.71
N THR A 10 -39.64 8.30 35.61
CA THR A 10 -38.22 8.15 35.94
C THR A 10 -37.31 8.79 34.88
N ILE A 11 -37.68 8.69 33.59
CA ILE A 11 -36.97 9.34 32.48
C ILE A 11 -37.14 10.86 32.55
N ALA A 12 -38.35 11.34 32.84
CA ALA A 12 -38.61 12.77 33.04
C ALA A 12 -37.84 13.31 34.25
N ALA A 13 -37.81 12.58 35.38
CA ALA A 13 -37.05 12.97 36.56
C ALA A 13 -35.53 12.97 36.32
N ALA A 14 -35.01 12.08 35.46
CA ALA A 14 -33.60 12.07 35.07
C ALA A 14 -33.26 13.23 34.13
N HIS A 15 -34.20 13.63 33.26
CA HIS A 15 -34.05 14.78 32.38
C HIS A 15 -34.08 16.09 33.17
N ASP A 16 -35.04 16.24 34.08
CA ASP A 16 -35.12 17.42 34.97
C ASP A 16 -33.88 17.52 35.87
N ALA A 17 -33.36 16.40 36.38
CA ALA A 17 -32.12 16.40 37.16
C ALA A 17 -30.87 16.75 36.32
N ALA A 18 -30.87 16.42 35.02
CA ALA A 18 -29.80 16.81 34.09
C ALA A 18 -29.86 18.31 33.77
N ASP A 19 -31.06 18.85 33.56
CA ASP A 19 -31.27 20.27 33.29
C ASP A 19 -30.95 21.13 34.55
N ASP A 20 -31.28 20.65 35.75
CA ASP A 20 -30.90 21.29 37.02
C ASP A 20 -29.38 21.24 37.27
N ALA A 21 -28.70 20.17 36.84
CA ALA A 21 -27.24 20.05 36.91
C ALA A 21 -26.53 20.95 35.89
N ASP A 22 -27.07 21.06 34.67
CA ASP A 22 -26.60 21.99 33.62
C ASP A 22 -26.75 23.45 34.09
N ALA A 23 -27.86 23.78 34.75
CA ALA A 23 -28.07 25.08 35.38
C ALA A 23 -27.11 25.37 36.55
N ALA A 24 -26.71 24.34 37.31
CA ALA A 24 -25.75 24.47 38.41
C ALA A 24 -24.28 24.61 37.92
N ALA A 25 -23.95 24.09 36.74
CA ALA A 25 -22.60 24.10 36.15
C ALA A 25 -22.17 25.46 35.55
N ILE A 26 -23.06 26.47 35.54
CA ILE A 26 -22.75 27.84 35.08
C ILE A 26 -22.05 28.66 36.19
N GLY A 27 -21.24 28.00 37.02
CA GLY A 27 -20.34 28.57 38.02
C GLY A 27 -18.88 28.55 37.55
N PRO A 28 -18.01 29.47 38.02
CA PRO A 28 -16.69 29.69 37.41
C PRO A 28 -15.57 28.69 37.83
N SER A 29 -15.87 27.43 38.21
CA SER A 29 -14.83 26.42 38.54
C SER A 29 -14.83 25.23 37.60
N ALA A 30 -14.40 25.47 36.36
CA ALA A 30 -14.47 24.55 35.23
C ALA A 30 -13.86 23.15 35.42
N HIS A 31 -12.98 22.91 36.39
CA HIS A 31 -12.32 21.60 36.52
C HIS A 31 -13.13 20.58 37.34
N ASP A 32 -13.69 20.98 38.49
CA ASP A 32 -14.54 20.09 39.30
C ASP A 32 -15.95 19.97 38.69
N ASP A 33 -16.41 21.03 38.01
CA ASP A 33 -17.72 21.07 37.34
C ASP A 33 -17.74 20.24 36.04
N ALA A 34 -16.65 20.21 35.26
CA ALA A 34 -16.56 19.34 34.07
C ALA A 34 -16.54 17.85 34.45
N ASN A 35 -15.90 17.49 35.56
CA ASN A 35 -15.90 16.11 36.06
C ASN A 35 -17.26 15.72 36.65
N ALA A 36 -17.94 16.64 37.35
CA ALA A 36 -19.30 16.43 37.85
C ALA A 36 -20.31 16.32 36.70
N TYR A 37 -20.19 17.17 35.68
CA TYR A 37 -21.01 17.15 34.46
C TYR A 37 -20.78 15.86 33.67
N ALA A 38 -19.53 15.48 33.46
CA ALA A 38 -19.19 14.21 32.83
C ALA A 38 -19.77 13.04 33.63
N THR A 39 -19.62 13.03 34.96
CA THR A 39 -20.16 11.95 35.82
C THR A 39 -21.70 11.89 35.79
N ALA A 40 -22.39 13.04 35.79
CA ALA A 40 -23.84 13.11 35.68
C ALA A 40 -24.32 12.68 34.28
N TYR A 41 -23.65 13.14 33.23
CA TYR A 41 -23.90 12.76 31.85
C TYR A 41 -23.65 11.26 31.62
N PHE A 42 -22.60 10.69 32.21
CA PHE A 42 -22.32 9.25 32.21
C PHE A 42 -23.39 8.45 32.96
N ALA A 43 -23.87 8.94 34.11
CA ALA A 43 -24.95 8.30 34.85
C ALA A 43 -26.28 8.32 34.07
N VAL A 44 -26.57 9.42 33.37
CA VAL A 44 -27.78 9.58 32.53
C VAL A 44 -27.70 8.71 31.28
N HIS A 45 -26.57 8.67 30.59
CA HIS A 45 -26.42 7.79 29.42
C HIS A 45 -26.34 6.31 29.79
N ALA A 46 -25.73 5.95 30.92
CA ALA A 46 -25.78 4.57 31.43
C ALA A 46 -27.20 4.18 31.85
N ALA A 47 -27.96 5.09 32.48
CA ALA A 47 -29.36 4.86 32.82
C ALA A 47 -30.25 4.77 31.57
N TYR A 48 -30.01 5.60 30.55
CA TYR A 48 -30.72 5.56 29.27
C TYR A 48 -30.42 4.27 28.51
N ALA A 49 -29.15 3.85 28.44
CA ALA A 49 -28.74 2.60 27.82
C ALA A 49 -29.27 1.37 28.59
N ALA A 50 -29.25 1.40 29.93
CA ALA A 50 -29.84 0.35 30.77
C ALA A 50 -31.36 0.29 30.64
N ALA A 51 -32.04 1.44 30.53
CA ALA A 51 -33.48 1.51 30.28
C ALA A 51 -33.84 1.01 28.88
N TYR A 52 -33.07 1.37 27.86
CA TYR A 52 -33.24 0.89 26.48
C TYR A 52 -32.96 -0.61 26.37
N ALA A 53 -31.97 -1.13 27.11
CA ALA A 53 -31.69 -2.55 27.22
C ALA A 53 -32.74 -3.32 28.02
N ALA A 54 -33.33 -2.73 29.06
CA ALA A 54 -34.45 -3.30 29.81
C ALA A 54 -35.77 -3.29 29.01
N ASP A 55 -35.99 -2.27 28.19
CA ASP A 55 -37.09 -2.20 27.23
C ASP A 55 -36.91 -3.23 26.11
N ALA A 56 -35.66 -3.46 25.67
CA ALA A 56 -35.29 -4.54 24.76
C ALA A 56 -35.38 -5.93 25.41
N SER A 57 -35.15 -6.07 26.72
CA SER A 57 -35.23 -7.36 27.45
C SER A 57 -36.67 -7.79 27.76
N TYR A 58 -37.63 -6.86 27.77
CA TYR A 58 -39.06 -7.20 27.78
C TYR A 58 -39.47 -8.02 26.53
N ALA A 59 -38.65 -8.01 25.48
CA ALA A 59 -38.85 -8.79 24.25
C ALA A 59 -38.07 -10.12 24.18
N ALA A 60 -37.07 -10.37 25.05
CA ALA A 60 -36.34 -11.64 25.06
C ALA A 60 -35.63 -11.89 26.41
N ASP A 61 -35.99 -13.01 27.02
CA ASP A 61 -35.61 -13.49 28.34
C ASP A 61 -34.23 -14.16 28.35
N ILE A 62 -33.08 -13.45 28.33
CA ILE A 62 -31.75 -14.10 28.38
C ILE A 62 -30.67 -13.18 29.04
N ALA A 63 -29.81 -13.76 29.89
CA ALA A 63 -28.65 -13.11 30.50
C ALA A 63 -27.60 -12.58 29.48
N ASP A 64 -27.53 -13.17 28.28
CA ASP A 64 -26.66 -12.76 27.16
C ASP A 64 -26.98 -11.33 26.68
N THR A 65 -28.22 -10.89 26.81
CA THR A 65 -28.66 -9.54 26.43
C THR A 65 -28.17 -8.48 27.42
N ALA A 66 -27.98 -8.86 28.69
CA ALA A 66 -27.37 -7.99 29.69
C ALA A 66 -25.87 -7.82 29.44
N ASP A 67 -25.18 -8.87 29.00
CA ASP A 67 -23.77 -8.82 28.59
C ASP A 67 -23.58 -8.02 27.29
N MET A 68 -24.46 -8.17 26.31
CA MET A 68 -24.45 -7.35 25.09
C MET A 68 -24.79 -5.88 25.37
N ALA A 69 -25.74 -5.60 26.27
CA ALA A 69 -26.05 -4.24 26.69
C ALA A 69 -24.90 -3.62 27.49
N ALA A 70 -24.25 -4.38 28.36
CA ALA A 70 -23.05 -3.96 29.08
C ALA A 70 -21.88 -3.71 28.11
N ALA A 71 -21.69 -4.57 27.10
CA ALA A 71 -20.68 -4.39 26.06
C ALA A 71 -21.00 -3.19 25.16
N SER A 72 -22.27 -2.96 24.81
CA SER A 72 -22.69 -1.82 23.99
C SER A 72 -22.62 -0.50 24.79
N ALA A 73 -22.91 -0.52 26.08
CA ALA A 73 -22.71 0.60 26.99
C ALA A 73 -21.22 0.86 27.24
N ALA A 74 -20.39 -0.18 27.36
CA ALA A 74 -18.94 -0.07 27.44
C ALA A 74 -18.33 0.49 26.16
N ASN A 75 -18.77 0.03 24.98
CA ASN A 75 -18.35 0.55 23.68
C ASN A 75 -18.80 2.00 23.48
N ALA A 76 -20.04 2.35 23.86
CA ALA A 76 -20.53 3.73 23.80
C ALA A 76 -19.78 4.66 24.79
N ALA A 77 -19.41 4.15 25.97
CA ALA A 77 -18.57 4.86 26.92
C ALA A 77 -17.13 5.03 26.42
N ASP A 78 -16.54 4.01 25.78
CA ASP A 78 -15.22 4.09 25.14
C ASP A 78 -15.20 5.07 23.95
N ASP A 79 -16.21 5.02 23.08
CA ASP A 79 -16.32 5.92 21.93
C ASP A 79 -16.54 7.38 22.37
N THR A 80 -17.37 7.63 23.39
CA THR A 80 -17.59 8.98 23.95
C THR A 80 -16.35 9.50 24.67
N ASN A 81 -15.60 8.62 25.34
CA ASN A 81 -14.31 8.96 25.95
C ASN A 81 -13.28 9.37 24.90
N SER A 82 -13.25 8.74 23.72
CA SER A 82 -12.29 9.09 22.66
C SER A 82 -12.51 10.50 22.06
N ILE A 83 -13.76 10.93 21.93
CA ILE A 83 -14.13 12.27 21.44
C ILE A 83 -13.70 13.32 22.47
N TRP A 84 -14.11 13.14 23.73
CA TRP A 84 -13.76 14.10 24.78
C TRP A 84 -12.27 14.11 25.10
N ARG A 85 -11.55 13.00 24.92
CA ARG A 85 -10.09 13.00 25.01
C ARG A 85 -9.44 13.80 23.90
N SER A 86 -9.90 13.67 22.66
CA SER A 86 -9.36 14.46 21.54
C SER A 86 -9.61 15.96 21.75
N VAL A 87 -10.81 16.34 22.19
CA VAL A 87 -11.15 17.72 22.56
C VAL A 87 -10.33 18.21 23.75
N SER A 88 -10.16 17.38 24.79
CA SER A 88 -9.36 17.73 25.97
C SER A 88 -7.88 17.86 25.62
N HIS A 89 -7.40 17.08 24.65
CA HIS A 89 -6.04 17.14 24.15
C HIS A 89 -5.81 18.42 23.34
N ASP A 90 -6.74 18.77 22.45
CA ASP A 90 -6.70 20.06 21.74
C ASP A 90 -6.74 21.24 22.71
N ALA A 91 -7.58 21.18 23.74
CA ALA A 91 -7.65 22.20 24.78
C ALA A 91 -6.33 22.31 25.57
N ALA A 92 -5.77 21.18 26.01
CA ALA A 92 -4.49 21.14 26.71
C ALA A 92 -3.33 21.61 25.82
N TRP A 93 -3.37 21.27 24.52
CA TRP A 93 -2.40 21.72 23.54
C TRP A 93 -2.48 23.23 23.32
N LEU A 94 -3.70 23.77 23.21
CA LEU A 94 -3.95 25.22 23.08
C LEU A 94 -3.51 26.00 24.33
N GLU A 95 -3.68 25.42 25.52
CA GLU A 95 -3.17 25.98 26.78
C GLU A 95 -1.64 25.93 26.86
N ALA A 96 -1.03 24.80 26.48
CA ALA A 96 0.43 24.63 26.46
C ALA A 96 1.12 25.49 25.40
N THR A 97 0.39 25.89 24.35
CA THR A 97 0.90 26.67 23.21
C THR A 97 0.35 28.11 23.23
N TYR A 98 -0.11 28.58 24.40
CA TYR A 98 -0.77 29.88 24.57
C TYR A 98 0.11 31.09 24.25
N ASP A 99 1.43 30.94 24.22
CA ASP A 99 2.35 32.04 23.90
C ASP A 99 2.54 32.27 22.38
N ALA A 100 1.98 31.41 21.51
CA ALA A 100 2.08 31.54 20.05
C ALA A 100 1.09 32.58 19.46
N PRO A 101 1.46 33.38 18.44
CA PRO A 101 0.56 34.33 17.77
C PRO A 101 -0.70 33.63 17.20
N VAL A 102 -1.86 34.30 17.29
CA VAL A 102 -3.18 33.72 16.92
C VAL A 102 -3.24 33.13 15.49
N PRO A 103 -2.68 33.75 14.43
CA PRO A 103 -2.73 33.18 13.08
C PRO A 103 -1.93 31.88 12.95
N GLU A 104 -0.77 31.84 13.59
CA GLU A 104 0.11 30.67 13.59
C GLU A 104 -0.48 29.55 14.46
N ARG A 105 -1.13 29.91 15.58
CA ARG A 105 -1.82 28.96 16.46
C ARG A 105 -2.94 28.21 15.75
N GLY A 106 -3.74 28.89 14.93
CA GLY A 106 -4.80 28.24 14.14
C GLY A 106 -4.25 27.28 13.08
N VAL A 107 -3.18 27.67 12.37
CA VAL A 107 -2.51 26.81 11.39
C VAL A 107 -1.87 25.59 12.05
N LEU A 108 -1.30 25.76 13.24
CA LEU A 108 -0.71 24.65 14.01
C LEU A 108 -1.78 23.71 14.59
N LEU A 109 -2.96 24.23 14.95
CA LEU A 109 -4.10 23.43 15.36
C LEU A 109 -4.65 22.59 14.20
N LEU A 110 -4.74 23.15 12.99
CA LEU A 110 -5.15 22.44 11.78
C LEU A 110 -4.21 21.28 11.37
N ARG A 111 -3.04 21.18 12.01
CA ARG A 111 -2.06 20.10 11.80
C ARG A 111 -2.10 19.04 12.90
N GLN A 112 -2.88 19.27 13.96
CA GLN A 112 -3.09 18.25 14.99
C GLN A 112 -3.99 17.14 14.42
N PRO A 113 -3.78 15.89 14.87
CA PRO A 113 -4.72 14.81 14.58
C PRO A 113 -6.13 15.22 15.00
N LEU A 114 -7.11 15.01 14.12
CA LEU A 114 -8.50 15.30 14.49
C LEU A 114 -9.02 14.36 15.60
N TRP A 115 -8.42 13.18 15.71
CA TRP A 115 -8.75 12.16 16.72
C TRP A 115 -7.46 11.59 17.31
N GLU A 116 -7.21 11.87 18.58
CA GLU A 116 -5.96 11.50 19.27
C GLU A 116 -5.82 9.97 19.40
N ASP A 117 -6.93 9.29 19.71
CA ASP A 117 -7.01 7.83 19.90
C ASP A 117 -7.58 7.10 18.65
N GLY A 118 -7.54 7.77 17.49
CA GLY A 118 -8.09 7.27 16.23
C GLY A 118 -9.59 7.54 16.06
N VAL A 119 -10.07 7.45 14.80
CA VAL A 119 -11.47 7.76 14.47
C VAL A 119 -12.42 6.82 15.21
N PRO A 120 -13.39 7.35 15.99
CA PRO A 120 -14.41 6.53 16.67
C PRO A 120 -15.10 5.60 15.68
N LYS A 121 -15.32 4.34 16.04
CA LYS A 121 -15.83 3.32 15.10
C LYS A 121 -17.13 3.74 14.39
N PRO A 122 -18.13 4.35 15.08
CA PRO A 122 -19.34 4.83 14.42
C PRO A 122 -19.06 5.92 13.38
N LEU A 123 -18.13 6.84 13.69
CA LEU A 123 -17.71 7.90 12.77
C LEU A 123 -16.92 7.33 11.60
N ARG A 124 -16.10 6.30 11.81
CA ARG A 124 -15.36 5.63 10.72
C ARG A 124 -16.30 4.97 9.71
N VAL A 125 -17.34 4.29 10.20
CA VAL A 125 -18.36 3.66 9.35
C VAL A 125 -19.19 4.72 8.62
N ALA A 126 -19.67 5.75 9.34
CA ALA A 126 -20.43 6.84 8.74
C ALA A 126 -19.59 7.64 7.74
N TRP A 127 -18.31 7.89 8.05
CA TRP A 127 -17.37 8.55 7.18
C TRP A 127 -17.09 7.72 5.94
N SER A 128 -16.82 6.42 6.08
CA SER A 128 -16.64 5.52 4.93
C SER A 128 -17.88 5.49 4.04
N GLN A 129 -19.07 5.44 4.62
CA GLN A 129 -20.33 5.52 3.87
C GLN A 129 -20.48 6.85 3.14
N PHE A 130 -20.12 7.97 3.78
CA PHE A 130 -20.15 9.29 3.16
C PHE A 130 -19.10 9.43 2.05
N ALA A 131 -17.83 9.11 2.32
CA ALA A 131 -16.71 9.21 1.40
C ALA A 131 -16.94 8.39 0.11
N ASN A 132 -17.62 7.25 0.24
CA ASN A 132 -17.99 6.37 -0.87
C ASN A 132 -19.40 6.65 -1.44
N SER A 133 -20.14 7.64 -0.92
CA SER A 133 -21.50 7.92 -1.38
C SER A 133 -21.52 8.59 -2.75
N SER A 134 -22.55 8.29 -3.55
CA SER A 134 -22.80 9.02 -4.81
C SER A 134 -22.97 10.52 -4.57
N PHE A 135 -23.52 10.89 -3.40
CA PHE A 135 -23.66 12.28 -2.99
C PHE A 135 -22.30 12.98 -2.91
N ALA A 136 -21.32 12.38 -2.24
CA ALA A 136 -19.99 12.95 -2.09
C ALA A 136 -19.27 13.12 -3.43
N VAL A 137 -19.40 12.12 -4.32
CA VAL A 137 -18.84 12.17 -5.67
C VAL A 137 -19.52 13.23 -6.53
N GLU A 138 -20.86 13.25 -6.58
CA GLU A 138 -21.65 14.16 -7.43
C GLU A 138 -21.50 15.63 -7.04
N HIS A 139 -21.19 15.88 -5.77
CA HIS A 139 -20.97 17.21 -5.21
C HIS A 139 -19.49 17.54 -5.03
N GLY A 140 -18.58 16.68 -5.52
CA GLY A 140 -17.16 16.98 -5.61
C GLY A 140 -16.43 17.07 -4.27
N PHE A 141 -16.88 16.36 -3.24
CA PHE A 141 -16.28 16.40 -1.89
C PHE A 141 -14.89 15.77 -1.81
N GLN A 142 -14.34 15.25 -2.91
CA GLN A 142 -13.05 14.55 -2.93
C GLN A 142 -11.90 15.32 -2.27
N PRO A 143 -11.70 16.64 -2.49
CA PRO A 143 -10.64 17.38 -1.82
C PRO A 143 -10.82 17.42 -0.30
N TRP A 144 -12.06 17.53 0.19
CA TRP A 144 -12.39 17.49 1.61
C TRP A 144 -12.27 16.09 2.18
N ILE A 145 -12.60 15.07 1.39
CA ILE A 145 -12.41 13.68 1.78
C ILE A 145 -10.94 13.43 1.97
N GLN A 146 -10.12 13.71 0.96
CA GLN A 146 -8.66 13.54 1.03
C GLN A 146 -8.06 14.36 2.16
N TRP A 147 -8.48 15.60 2.36
CA TRP A 147 -8.07 16.44 3.48
C TRP A 147 -8.45 15.83 4.84
N TYR A 148 -9.69 15.37 5.00
CA TYR A 148 -10.15 14.74 6.22
C TYR A 148 -9.45 13.40 6.47
N GLU A 149 -9.31 12.53 5.47
CA GLU A 149 -8.57 11.26 5.56
C GLU A 149 -7.09 11.49 5.86
N ALA A 150 -6.54 12.60 5.36
CA ALA A 150 -5.20 13.05 5.65
C ALA A 150 -5.05 13.56 7.09
N LEU A 151 -6.07 14.20 7.68
CA LEU A 151 -6.05 14.70 9.08
C LEU A 151 -6.46 13.67 10.14
N THR A 152 -7.30 12.72 9.75
CA THR A 152 -7.88 11.73 10.67
C THR A 152 -7.03 10.47 10.82
N SER A 153 -6.01 10.32 9.97
CA SER A 153 -5.14 9.14 9.93
C SER A 153 -5.95 7.86 10.13
N LEU A 154 -6.90 7.60 9.21
CA LEU A 154 -7.78 6.42 9.22
C LEU A 154 -7.03 5.07 9.29
N HIS A 155 -5.71 5.11 9.17
CA HIS A 155 -4.78 4.04 9.46
C HIS A 155 -3.90 4.46 10.65
N ASP A 156 -3.98 3.72 11.75
CA ASP A 156 -3.26 4.00 12.99
C ASP A 156 -1.77 4.29 12.73
N GLY A 157 -1.29 5.41 13.29
CA GLY A 157 0.14 5.73 13.41
C GLY A 157 0.79 6.56 12.29
N TYR A 158 0.05 7.11 11.34
CA TYR A 158 0.58 8.09 10.38
C TYR A 158 0.31 9.52 10.85
N PRO A 159 1.27 10.46 10.72
CA PRO A 159 1.01 11.87 11.04
C PRO A 159 0.03 12.47 10.01
N PRO A 160 -0.77 13.46 10.42
CA PRO A 160 -1.64 14.19 9.52
C PRO A 160 -0.89 14.66 8.25
N ARG A 161 -1.43 14.36 7.07
CA ARG A 161 -0.86 14.80 5.78
C ARG A 161 -1.48 16.14 5.37
N GLN A 162 -0.69 16.99 4.74
CA GLN A 162 -1.19 18.28 4.23
C GLN A 162 -1.74 18.08 2.81
N GLU A 163 -3.05 17.95 2.72
CA GLU A 163 -3.73 17.87 1.41
C GLU A 163 -3.89 19.25 0.78
N PHE A 164 -4.05 20.29 1.60
CA PHE A 164 -4.02 21.68 1.17
C PHE A 164 -2.72 22.32 1.65
N SER A 165 -2.06 23.07 0.77
CA SER A 165 -0.95 23.92 1.21
C SER A 165 -1.45 24.96 2.23
N ASP A 166 -0.54 25.59 2.98
CA ASP A 166 -0.91 26.71 3.86
C ASP A 166 -1.57 27.86 3.10
N ALA A 167 -1.14 28.11 1.85
CA ALA A 167 -1.70 29.16 1.01
C ALA A 167 -3.12 28.80 0.54
N LEU A 168 -3.36 27.54 0.18
CA LEU A 168 -4.67 27.06 -0.23
C LEU A 168 -5.62 26.94 0.96
N ALA A 169 -5.18 26.37 2.07
CA ALA A 169 -5.96 26.26 3.30
C ALA A 169 -6.37 27.65 3.82
N LEU A 170 -5.44 28.61 3.82
CA LEU A 170 -5.76 30.00 4.16
C LEU A 170 -6.72 30.60 3.15
N ARG A 171 -6.50 30.41 1.85
CA ARG A 171 -7.40 30.90 0.80
C ARG A 171 -8.83 30.37 1.00
N ILE A 172 -8.99 29.10 1.35
CA ILE A 172 -10.30 28.49 1.65
C ILE A 172 -10.90 29.10 2.92
N ALA A 173 -10.12 29.17 4.00
CA ALA A 173 -10.59 29.63 5.30
C ALA A 173 -11.04 31.11 5.30
N ILE A 174 -10.39 31.96 4.50
CA ILE A 174 -10.71 33.40 4.43
C ILE A 174 -11.83 33.73 3.44
N GLN A 175 -12.46 32.74 2.82
CA GLN A 175 -13.57 33.01 1.92
C GLN A 175 -14.74 33.65 2.70
N PRO A 176 -15.39 34.67 2.12
CA PRO A 176 -16.48 35.37 2.80
C PRO A 176 -17.70 34.45 2.99
N ASP A 177 -18.55 34.73 3.98
CA ASP A 177 -19.75 33.94 4.28
C ASP A 177 -20.67 33.76 3.05
N GLU A 178 -20.73 34.76 2.17
CA GLU A 178 -21.50 34.70 0.92
C GLU A 178 -21.00 33.58 -0.01
N TRP A 179 -19.70 33.27 0.02
CA TRP A 179 -19.13 32.18 -0.76
C TRP A 179 -19.51 30.82 -0.16
N TRP A 180 -19.45 30.66 1.16
CA TRP A 180 -19.86 29.43 1.86
C TRP A 180 -21.36 29.13 1.76
N LYS A 181 -22.20 30.16 1.54
CA LYS A 181 -23.65 30.01 1.33
C LYS A 181 -24.02 29.47 -0.06
N ARG A 182 -23.05 29.32 -0.96
CA ARG A 182 -23.28 28.70 -2.28
C ARG A 182 -23.53 27.20 -2.14
N PRO A 183 -24.16 26.56 -3.15
CA PRO A 183 -24.30 25.11 -3.16
C PRO A 183 -22.93 24.43 -3.00
N ALA A 184 -22.85 23.38 -2.16
CA ALA A 184 -21.60 22.69 -1.85
C ALA A 184 -20.84 22.22 -3.10
N LYS A 185 -21.58 21.82 -4.14
CA LYS A 185 -21.00 21.43 -5.44
C LYS A 185 -20.18 22.54 -6.10
N GLU A 186 -20.64 23.79 -5.98
CA GLU A 186 -19.94 24.95 -6.55
C GLU A 186 -18.73 25.34 -5.72
N VAL A 187 -18.87 25.33 -4.39
CA VAL A 187 -17.79 25.56 -3.43
C VAL A 187 -16.65 24.55 -3.65
N ASN A 188 -16.99 23.27 -3.77
CA ASN A 188 -16.04 22.19 -4.00
C ASN A 188 -15.39 22.27 -5.38
N ALA A 189 -16.12 22.76 -6.40
CA ALA A 189 -15.55 22.99 -7.73
C ALA A 189 -14.48 24.08 -7.72
N ASP A 190 -14.69 25.17 -6.97
CA ASP A 190 -13.71 26.23 -6.79
C ASP A 190 -12.46 25.72 -6.06
N ILE A 191 -12.63 24.95 -4.98
CA ILE A 191 -11.52 24.36 -4.22
C ILE A 191 -10.71 23.39 -5.09
N ALA A 192 -11.39 22.52 -5.82
CA ALA A 192 -10.74 21.61 -6.75
C ALA A 192 -10.02 22.37 -7.88
N GLN A 193 -10.54 23.52 -8.30
CA GLN A 193 -9.85 24.39 -9.25
C GLN A 193 -8.60 25.01 -8.64
N TRP A 194 -8.64 25.53 -7.41
CA TRP A 194 -7.47 26.11 -6.75
C TRP A 194 -6.39 25.08 -6.47
N LEU A 195 -6.77 23.86 -6.09
CA LEU A 195 -5.85 22.73 -5.94
C LEU A 195 -5.15 22.39 -7.26
N ARG A 196 -5.89 22.41 -8.38
CA ARG A 196 -5.31 22.24 -9.73
C ARG A 196 -4.40 23.41 -10.12
N GLU A 197 -4.76 24.64 -9.79
CA GLU A 197 -3.94 25.84 -10.08
C GLU A 197 -2.61 25.80 -9.33
N GLU A 198 -2.64 25.41 -8.05
CA GLU A 198 -1.46 25.23 -7.19
C GLU A 198 -0.56 24.07 -7.65
N THR A 199 -1.18 22.96 -8.08
CA THR A 199 -0.45 21.84 -8.70
C THR A 199 0.19 22.26 -10.03
N ALA A 200 -0.50 23.10 -10.81
CA ALA A 200 -0.06 23.57 -12.12
C ALA A 200 0.99 24.69 -12.07
N SER A 201 1.07 25.47 -10.99
CA SER A 201 2.13 26.46 -10.76
C SER A 201 3.49 25.86 -10.39
N GLY A 202 3.58 24.53 -10.28
CA GLY A 202 4.81 23.83 -9.88
C GLY A 202 5.06 23.83 -8.37
N ASP A 203 4.05 24.17 -7.57
CA ASP A 203 4.14 24.22 -6.09
C ASP A 203 4.02 22.83 -5.41
N ARG A 204 4.03 21.77 -6.24
CA ARG A 204 4.62 20.41 -6.05
C ARG A 204 3.69 19.24 -5.66
N SER A 205 3.90 18.11 -6.36
CA SER A 205 3.58 16.73 -5.92
C SER A 205 4.58 16.29 -4.87
N ASP A 206 4.14 15.88 -3.67
CA ASP A 206 5.02 15.39 -2.61
C ASP A 206 5.86 14.20 -3.12
N PRO A 207 7.20 14.32 -3.22
CA PRO A 207 8.05 13.23 -3.67
C PRO A 207 7.95 12.01 -2.78
N ARG A 208 7.54 12.16 -1.52
CA ARG A 208 7.26 11.04 -0.64
C ARG A 208 6.01 10.31 -1.08
N TYR A 209 4.94 11.03 -1.40
CA TYR A 209 3.75 10.42 -1.99
C TYR A 209 4.08 9.69 -3.29
N ASP A 210 4.77 10.37 -4.22
CA ASP A 210 5.17 9.76 -5.50
C ASP A 210 6.07 8.54 -5.32
N LEU A 211 7.02 8.61 -4.37
CA LEU A 211 7.92 7.51 -4.07
C LEU A 211 7.17 6.34 -3.45
N VAL A 212 6.27 6.58 -2.48
CA VAL A 212 5.46 5.54 -1.86
C VAL A 212 4.55 4.88 -2.91
N GLN A 213 3.94 5.65 -3.81
CA GLN A 213 3.15 5.10 -4.90
C GLN A 213 3.99 4.26 -5.86
N ALA A 214 5.18 4.75 -6.24
CA ALA A 214 6.10 4.00 -7.09
C ALA A 214 6.58 2.69 -6.41
N LEU A 215 6.89 2.73 -5.11
CA LEU A 215 7.26 1.54 -4.32
C LEU A 215 6.10 0.55 -4.17
N ASN A 216 4.86 1.05 -4.03
CA ASN A 216 3.65 0.21 -3.98
C ASN A 216 3.33 -0.45 -5.32
N ALA A 217 3.66 0.21 -6.43
CA ALA A 217 3.48 -0.30 -7.78
C ALA A 217 4.52 -1.34 -8.19
N LEU A 218 5.59 -1.55 -7.39
CA LEU A 218 6.62 -2.53 -7.71
C LEU A 218 6.03 -3.94 -7.80
N PRO A 219 6.25 -4.65 -8.92
CA PRO A 219 5.83 -6.03 -9.03
C PRO A 219 6.58 -6.91 -8.01
N PRO A 220 6.09 -8.12 -7.71
CA PRO A 220 6.94 -9.14 -7.10
C PRO A 220 8.13 -9.46 -8.01
N GLN A 221 9.13 -10.17 -7.49
CA GLN A 221 10.19 -10.71 -8.32
C GLN A 221 9.59 -11.54 -9.45
N GLN A 222 10.13 -11.34 -10.65
CA GLN A 222 9.69 -12.01 -11.87
C GLN A 222 10.67 -13.14 -12.22
N PRO A 223 10.31 -14.08 -13.10
CA PRO A 223 11.21 -15.14 -13.51
C PRO A 223 12.57 -14.59 -13.99
N ALA A 224 13.66 -15.12 -13.43
CA ALA A 224 15.05 -14.86 -13.79
C ALA A 224 15.90 -16.09 -13.43
N PRO A 225 17.16 -16.20 -13.90
CA PRO A 225 18.07 -17.27 -13.48
C PRO A 225 18.25 -17.39 -11.96
N TYR A 226 18.23 -16.26 -11.25
CA TYR A 226 18.26 -16.23 -9.79
C TYR A 226 17.17 -15.32 -9.22
N ALA A 227 16.65 -15.70 -8.06
CA ALA A 227 15.77 -14.90 -7.22
C ALA A 227 16.44 -14.69 -5.85
N PHE A 228 15.96 -13.70 -5.10
CA PHE A 228 16.59 -13.25 -3.86
C PHE A 228 15.61 -13.20 -2.72
N ASP A 229 16.07 -13.39 -1.48
CA ASP A 229 15.23 -13.17 -0.30
C ASP A 229 16.09 -12.70 0.88
N TRP A 230 15.46 -12.12 1.89
CA TRP A 230 16.15 -11.71 3.11
C TRP A 230 16.18 -12.87 4.12
N ARG A 231 17.38 -13.30 4.51
CA ARG A 231 17.62 -14.32 5.55
C ARG A 231 18.70 -13.82 6.49
N ASP A 232 18.45 -13.88 7.80
CA ASP A 232 19.40 -13.49 8.83
C ASP A 232 20.01 -12.08 8.64
N GLY A 233 19.20 -11.12 8.16
CA GLY A 233 19.62 -9.75 7.91
C GLY A 233 20.44 -9.54 6.64
N ARG A 234 20.64 -10.58 5.83
CA ARG A 234 21.34 -10.55 4.55
C ARG A 234 20.42 -10.94 3.41
N MET A 235 20.76 -10.48 2.21
CA MET A 235 20.11 -10.93 0.99
C MET A 235 20.82 -12.19 0.50
N GLU A 236 20.07 -13.27 0.36
CA GLU A 236 20.58 -14.56 -0.10
C GLU A 236 19.93 -14.96 -1.42
N VAL A 237 20.62 -15.80 -2.18
CA VAL A 237 20.07 -16.43 -3.39
C VAL A 237 19.04 -17.48 -2.97
N LEU A 238 17.86 -17.41 -3.56
CA LEU A 238 16.92 -18.52 -3.54
C LEU A 238 17.45 -19.60 -4.49
N PRO A 239 17.49 -20.89 -4.07
CA PRO A 239 18.10 -21.97 -4.85
C PRO A 239 17.68 -21.94 -6.33
N PRO A 240 18.64 -21.86 -7.27
CA PRO A 240 18.36 -21.90 -8.69
C PRO A 240 18.13 -23.36 -9.10
N ASP A 241 16.87 -23.78 -9.16
CA ASP A 241 16.60 -25.13 -9.62
C ASP A 241 16.52 -25.17 -11.15
N ALA A 242 17.64 -25.53 -11.77
CA ALA A 242 17.57 -26.26 -13.02
C ALA A 242 16.80 -27.55 -12.74
N LEU A 243 15.56 -27.65 -13.24
CA LEU A 243 14.72 -28.85 -13.10
C LEU A 243 15.52 -30.11 -13.45
N PRO A 244 15.81 -31.01 -12.50
CA PRO A 244 16.22 -32.37 -12.82
C PRO A 244 15.02 -33.14 -13.44
N GLU A 245 15.24 -34.32 -14.01
CA GLU A 245 14.16 -35.10 -14.67
C GLU A 245 13.00 -35.48 -13.71
N ASP A 246 13.24 -35.45 -12.40
CA ASP A 246 12.26 -35.65 -11.32
C ASP A 246 11.57 -34.35 -10.88
N GLY A 247 11.98 -33.19 -11.39
CA GLY A 247 11.38 -31.88 -11.10
C GLY A 247 11.98 -31.12 -9.92
N GLY A 248 12.85 -31.73 -9.10
CA GLY A 248 13.59 -31.04 -8.02
C GLY A 248 12.70 -30.22 -7.09
N ILE A 249 13.17 -29.06 -6.63
CA ILE A 249 12.42 -28.13 -5.76
C ILE A 249 11.15 -27.61 -6.44
N ALA A 250 11.09 -27.57 -7.77
CA ALA A 250 9.84 -27.20 -8.45
C ALA A 250 8.76 -28.28 -8.30
N GLN A 251 9.15 -29.55 -8.15
CA GLN A 251 8.21 -30.62 -7.82
C GLN A 251 7.67 -30.44 -6.41
N ASP A 252 8.54 -30.14 -5.44
CA ASP A 252 8.13 -29.85 -4.06
C ASP A 252 7.14 -28.68 -4.01
N TYR A 253 7.44 -27.58 -4.70
CA TYR A 253 6.52 -26.44 -4.77
C TYR A 253 5.27 -26.73 -5.58
N LEU A 254 5.31 -27.59 -6.59
CA LEU A 254 4.13 -28.04 -7.32
C LEU A 254 3.20 -28.82 -6.40
N ASP A 255 3.73 -29.81 -5.69
CA ASP A 255 2.96 -30.65 -4.78
C ASP A 255 2.38 -29.82 -3.63
N GLU A 256 3.18 -28.93 -3.03
CA GLU A 256 2.70 -28.00 -2.00
C GLU A 256 1.63 -27.03 -2.53
N THR A 257 1.81 -26.49 -3.75
CA THR A 257 0.80 -25.61 -4.37
C THR A 257 -0.50 -26.37 -4.65
N ARG A 258 -0.42 -27.64 -5.05
CA ARG A 258 -1.59 -28.49 -5.29
C ARG A 258 -2.34 -28.80 -4.01
N GLU A 259 -1.63 -29.23 -2.98
CA GLU A 259 -2.19 -29.53 -1.66
C GLU A 259 -2.90 -28.30 -1.10
N LYS A 260 -2.22 -27.15 -1.04
CA LYS A 260 -2.82 -25.89 -0.59
C LYS A 260 -4.01 -25.44 -1.42
N ALA A 261 -3.98 -25.66 -2.72
CA ALA A 261 -5.13 -25.33 -3.58
C ALA A 261 -6.32 -26.26 -3.34
N ASP A 262 -6.09 -27.55 -3.11
CA ASP A 262 -7.13 -28.53 -2.80
C ASP A 262 -7.73 -28.27 -1.41
N ASP A 263 -6.90 -28.05 -0.39
CA ASP A 263 -7.32 -27.69 0.97
C ASP A 263 -8.14 -26.39 0.98
N LEU A 264 -7.67 -25.36 0.26
CA LEU A 264 -8.38 -24.10 0.15
C LEU A 264 -9.71 -24.26 -0.60
N LEU A 265 -9.78 -25.09 -1.64
CA LEU A 265 -11.04 -25.37 -2.33
C LEU A 265 -12.04 -26.09 -1.43
N GLU A 266 -11.58 -27.01 -0.59
CA GLU A 266 -12.41 -27.69 0.41
C GLU A 266 -12.92 -26.70 1.46
N ALA A 267 -12.04 -25.88 2.04
CA ALA A 267 -12.42 -24.83 2.98
C ALA A 267 -13.42 -23.84 2.37
N LEU A 268 -13.20 -23.43 1.11
CA LEU A 268 -14.10 -22.54 0.39
C LEU A 268 -15.47 -23.18 0.16
N ALA A 269 -15.54 -24.48 -0.16
CA ALA A 269 -16.79 -25.22 -0.34
C ALA A 269 -17.62 -25.34 0.95
N LEU A 270 -16.96 -25.33 2.11
CA LEU A 270 -17.60 -25.35 3.44
C LEU A 270 -17.94 -23.95 3.96
N SER A 271 -17.51 -22.89 3.26
CA SER A 271 -17.70 -21.50 3.64
C SER A 271 -18.76 -20.82 2.76
N ASN A 272 -19.35 -19.71 3.25
CA ASN A 272 -20.26 -18.88 2.46
C ASN A 272 -19.52 -17.74 1.73
N THR A 273 -18.30 -18.00 1.25
CA THR A 273 -17.44 -16.99 0.58
C THR A 273 -17.85 -16.79 -0.89
N ASP A 274 -17.39 -15.70 -1.51
CA ASP A 274 -17.65 -15.42 -2.93
C ASP A 274 -17.18 -16.60 -3.82
N PRO A 275 -18.08 -17.23 -4.60
CA PRO A 275 -17.76 -18.34 -5.51
C PRO A 275 -16.67 -18.00 -6.55
N THR A 276 -16.41 -16.72 -6.79
CA THR A 276 -15.34 -16.24 -7.68
C THR A 276 -13.96 -16.59 -7.13
N ILE A 277 -13.78 -16.64 -5.80
CA ILE A 277 -12.53 -17.05 -5.15
C ILE A 277 -12.25 -18.52 -5.49
N ALA A 278 -13.20 -19.40 -5.20
CA ALA A 278 -13.12 -20.83 -5.52
C ALA A 278 -12.89 -21.06 -7.02
N ARG A 279 -13.54 -20.29 -7.89
CA ARG A 279 -13.33 -20.39 -9.35
C ARG A 279 -11.90 -20.03 -9.77
N LYS A 280 -11.28 -19.02 -9.16
CA LYS A 280 -9.91 -18.59 -9.49
C LYS A 280 -8.88 -19.59 -8.96
N VAL A 281 -9.07 -20.07 -7.73
CA VAL A 281 -8.24 -21.14 -7.14
C VAL A 281 -8.37 -22.43 -7.95
N GLY A 282 -9.59 -22.84 -8.31
CA GLY A 282 -9.85 -24.03 -9.13
C GLY A 282 -9.18 -23.98 -10.50
N ARG A 283 -9.20 -22.82 -11.17
CA ARG A 283 -8.49 -22.62 -12.43
C ARG A 283 -6.97 -22.71 -12.32
N LEU A 284 -6.39 -22.35 -11.17
CA LEU A 284 -4.98 -22.61 -10.89
C LEU A 284 -4.79 -24.12 -10.71
N ARG A 285 -5.60 -24.76 -9.87
CA ARG A 285 -5.51 -26.19 -9.58
C ARG A 285 -5.63 -27.08 -10.83
N GLU A 286 -6.49 -26.71 -11.78
CA GLU A 286 -6.69 -27.41 -13.07
C GLU A 286 -5.44 -27.45 -13.95
N VAL A 287 -4.54 -26.48 -13.81
CA VAL A 287 -3.34 -26.37 -14.66
C VAL A 287 -2.08 -26.93 -13.98
N LEU A 288 -2.19 -27.31 -12.70
CA LEU A 288 -1.13 -27.99 -11.95
C LEU A 288 -1.19 -29.49 -12.24
N THR A 289 -0.21 -29.97 -12.99
CA THR A 289 -0.04 -31.38 -13.36
C THR A 289 0.57 -32.19 -12.23
N ASP A 290 0.77 -33.50 -12.43
CA ASP A 290 1.44 -34.35 -11.45
C ASP A 290 2.95 -34.15 -11.40
N ARG A 291 3.55 -33.76 -12.53
CA ARG A 291 4.99 -33.53 -12.63
C ARG A 291 5.29 -32.11 -13.07
N ALA A 292 6.31 -31.49 -12.46
CA ALA A 292 6.77 -30.16 -12.83
C ALA A 292 7.20 -30.07 -14.29
N ALA A 293 7.76 -31.15 -14.84
CA ALA A 293 8.15 -31.26 -16.24
C ALA A 293 6.98 -31.17 -17.24
N ASP A 294 5.76 -31.54 -16.81
CA ASP A 294 4.56 -31.53 -17.65
C ASP A 294 3.80 -30.19 -17.60
N LEU A 295 4.22 -29.28 -16.72
CA LEU A 295 3.56 -27.99 -16.56
C LEU A 295 3.66 -27.18 -17.84
N ARG A 296 2.61 -26.39 -18.10
CA ARG A 296 2.62 -25.34 -19.13
C ARG A 296 2.97 -24.01 -18.45
N PRO A 297 4.25 -23.58 -18.40
CA PRO A 297 4.68 -22.59 -17.42
C PRO A 297 3.97 -21.24 -17.58
N ALA A 298 3.74 -20.80 -18.82
CA ALA A 298 3.01 -19.56 -19.11
C ALA A 298 1.55 -19.58 -18.66
N LEU A 299 0.91 -20.76 -18.66
CA LEU A 299 -0.46 -20.91 -18.21
C LEU A 299 -0.50 -20.93 -16.67
N VAL A 300 0.42 -21.65 -16.04
CA VAL A 300 0.58 -21.66 -14.57
C VAL A 300 0.81 -20.23 -14.07
N ASP A 301 1.79 -19.51 -14.62
CA ASP A 301 2.10 -18.12 -14.29
C ASP A 301 0.87 -17.20 -14.42
N SER A 302 0.13 -17.30 -15.53
CA SER A 302 -1.09 -16.52 -15.72
C SER A 302 -2.17 -16.79 -14.66
N ARG A 303 -2.29 -18.04 -14.20
CA ARG A 303 -3.26 -18.41 -13.14
C ARG A 303 -2.76 -17.97 -11.76
N SER A 304 -1.47 -18.14 -11.47
CA SER A 304 -0.83 -17.69 -10.23
C SER A 304 -0.99 -16.17 -10.04
N ILE A 305 -0.74 -15.36 -11.09
CA ILE A 305 -0.96 -13.90 -11.04
C ILE A 305 -2.42 -13.55 -10.74
N SER A 306 -3.39 -14.33 -11.26
CA SER A 306 -4.80 -14.09 -10.95
C SER A 306 -5.14 -14.39 -9.48
N VAL A 307 -4.47 -15.36 -8.86
CA VAL A 307 -4.65 -15.70 -7.44
C VAL A 307 -3.94 -14.65 -6.56
N GLU A 308 -2.71 -14.25 -6.90
CA GLU A 308 -2.00 -13.18 -6.18
C GLU A 308 -2.75 -11.85 -6.20
N ARG A 309 -3.30 -11.46 -7.36
CA ARG A 309 -4.13 -10.23 -7.46
C ARG A 309 -5.40 -10.34 -6.64
N LEU A 310 -5.98 -11.53 -6.54
CA LEU A 310 -7.15 -11.75 -5.70
C LEU A 310 -6.78 -11.64 -4.22
N ALA A 311 -5.70 -12.28 -3.78
CA ALA A 311 -5.18 -12.18 -2.42
C ALA A 311 -4.95 -10.72 -2.02
N LYS A 312 -4.28 -9.95 -2.87
CA LYS A 312 -4.05 -8.51 -2.64
C LYS A 312 -5.32 -7.68 -2.63
N ALA A 313 -6.30 -8.01 -3.47
CA ALA A 313 -7.56 -7.28 -3.50
C ALA A 313 -8.33 -7.50 -2.19
N LEU A 314 -8.31 -8.72 -1.65
CA LEU A 314 -9.00 -9.10 -0.41
C LEU A 314 -8.22 -8.76 0.87
N ASP A 315 -6.94 -8.40 0.74
CA ASP A 315 -6.08 -7.88 1.81
C ASP A 315 -6.38 -6.40 2.12
N ASN A 316 -7.67 -6.08 2.25
CA ASN A 316 -8.14 -4.79 2.74
C ASN A 316 -9.08 -5.00 3.94
N PRO A 317 -9.17 -4.05 4.90
CA PRO A 317 -9.88 -4.28 6.16
C PRO A 317 -11.38 -4.55 6.00
N GLN A 318 -11.99 -4.07 4.91
CA GLN A 318 -13.42 -4.22 4.65
C GLN A 318 -13.73 -5.65 4.17
N ASP A 319 -13.01 -6.13 3.17
CA ASP A 319 -13.17 -7.50 2.66
C ASP A 319 -12.63 -8.55 3.64
N ALA A 320 -11.62 -8.19 4.44
CA ALA A 320 -11.06 -9.06 5.47
C ALA A 320 -12.01 -9.30 6.66
N ALA A 321 -13.02 -8.43 6.86
CA ALA A 321 -14.07 -8.63 7.85
C ALA A 321 -15.17 -9.59 7.35
N GLU A 322 -15.34 -9.71 6.04
CA GLU A 322 -16.36 -10.56 5.41
C GLU A 322 -15.86 -11.98 5.10
N ILE A 323 -14.53 -12.16 5.05
CA ILE A 323 -13.90 -13.44 4.73
C ILE A 323 -13.25 -14.03 5.99
N PRO A 324 -13.45 -15.32 6.29
CA PRO A 324 -12.77 -15.96 7.39
C PRO A 324 -11.24 -15.78 7.31
N THR A 325 -10.61 -15.36 8.40
CA THR A 325 -9.17 -15.02 8.42
C THR A 325 -8.27 -16.16 7.91
N HIS A 326 -8.64 -17.41 8.17
CA HIS A 326 -7.90 -18.57 7.66
C HIS A 326 -7.92 -18.64 6.12
N VAL A 327 -9.05 -18.35 5.47
CA VAL A 327 -9.17 -18.33 4.00
C VAL A 327 -8.24 -17.27 3.38
N LEU A 328 -8.11 -16.10 4.00
CA LEU A 328 -7.20 -15.05 3.53
C LEU A 328 -5.74 -15.46 3.69
N ALA A 329 -5.39 -16.05 4.83
CA ALA A 329 -4.05 -16.56 5.09
C ALA A 329 -3.68 -17.68 4.10
N ASP A 330 -4.60 -18.62 3.86
CA ASP A 330 -4.42 -19.73 2.93
C ASP A 330 -4.33 -19.25 1.47
N LEU A 331 -5.12 -18.24 1.09
CA LEU A 331 -5.04 -17.62 -0.24
C LEU A 331 -3.71 -16.90 -0.45
N GLY A 332 -3.20 -16.19 0.56
CA GLY A 332 -1.86 -15.59 0.54
C GLY A 332 -0.76 -16.65 0.46
N GLY A 333 -0.86 -17.71 1.27
CA GLY A 333 0.07 -18.84 1.26
C GLY A 333 0.09 -19.59 -0.07
N LEU A 334 -1.07 -19.78 -0.70
CA LEU A 334 -1.20 -20.35 -2.04
C LEU A 334 -0.57 -19.44 -3.10
N ALA A 335 -0.83 -18.12 -3.06
CA ALA A 335 -0.23 -17.18 -4.00
C ALA A 335 1.31 -17.18 -3.90
N ASP A 336 1.85 -17.24 -2.69
CA ASP A 336 3.29 -17.27 -2.44
C ASP A 336 3.95 -18.57 -2.91
N THR A 337 3.33 -19.73 -2.65
CA THR A 337 3.83 -21.03 -3.12
C THR A 337 3.74 -21.16 -4.64
N ALA A 338 2.62 -20.75 -5.24
CA ALA A 338 2.46 -20.75 -6.70
C ALA A 338 3.48 -19.82 -7.39
N ARG A 339 3.86 -18.71 -6.76
CA ARG A 339 4.92 -17.82 -7.24
C ARG A 339 6.29 -18.49 -7.15
N ARG A 340 6.60 -19.16 -6.04
CA ARG A 340 7.85 -19.93 -5.87
C ARG A 340 7.96 -21.02 -6.94
N LEU A 341 6.88 -21.76 -7.20
CA LEU A 341 6.81 -22.70 -8.32
C LEU A 341 7.16 -22.02 -9.65
N CYS A 342 6.52 -20.90 -9.99
CA CYS A 342 6.79 -20.21 -11.26
C CYS A 342 8.24 -19.73 -11.39
N ASN A 343 8.86 -19.29 -10.29
CA ASN A 343 10.26 -18.90 -10.27
C ASN A 343 11.22 -20.07 -10.53
N CYS A 344 10.81 -21.29 -10.21
CA CYS A 344 11.58 -22.50 -10.49
C CYS A 344 11.40 -23.03 -11.93
N LEU A 345 10.56 -22.42 -12.79
CA LEU A 345 10.31 -22.91 -14.15
C LEU A 345 11.21 -22.22 -15.19
N PRO A 346 12.23 -22.93 -15.76
CA PRO A 346 13.23 -22.28 -16.60
C PRO A 346 12.71 -21.69 -17.90
N ALA A 347 11.61 -22.23 -18.43
CA ALA A 347 11.01 -21.76 -19.68
C ALA A 347 10.48 -20.31 -19.57
N LEU A 348 10.09 -19.86 -18.37
CA LEU A 348 9.55 -18.52 -18.17
C LEU A 348 10.63 -17.45 -18.29
N TRP A 349 11.73 -17.61 -17.54
CA TRP A 349 12.82 -16.63 -17.61
C TRP A 349 13.58 -16.69 -18.94
N ARG A 350 13.66 -17.86 -19.60
CA ARG A 350 14.23 -17.95 -20.96
C ARG A 350 13.47 -17.12 -21.97
N ARG A 351 12.14 -17.14 -21.91
CA ARG A 351 11.28 -16.35 -22.80
C ARG A 351 11.40 -14.85 -22.53
N ASP A 352 11.47 -14.46 -21.27
CA ASP A 352 11.62 -13.05 -20.90
C ASP A 352 13.03 -12.54 -21.27
N ALA A 353 14.06 -13.37 -21.13
CA ALA A 353 15.42 -13.07 -21.60
C ALA A 353 15.46 -12.92 -23.12
N GLU A 354 14.78 -13.79 -23.88
CA GLU A 354 14.65 -13.67 -25.34
C GLU A 354 13.94 -12.37 -25.75
N ARG A 355 12.87 -11.99 -25.03
CA ARG A 355 12.15 -10.74 -25.29
C ARG A 355 13.04 -9.53 -25.04
N LEU A 356 13.74 -9.50 -23.90
CA LEU A 356 14.67 -8.42 -23.57
C LEU A 356 15.85 -8.38 -24.56
N ALA A 357 16.44 -9.52 -24.89
CA ALA A 357 17.52 -9.60 -25.88
C ALA A 357 17.07 -9.05 -27.25
N SER A 358 15.83 -9.36 -27.67
CA SER A 358 15.25 -8.86 -28.93
C SER A 358 15.01 -7.35 -28.93
N SER A 359 14.83 -6.72 -27.75
CA SER A 359 14.67 -5.27 -27.64
C SER A 359 16.01 -4.53 -27.50
N LEU A 360 17.14 -5.24 -27.31
CA LEU A 360 18.46 -4.65 -27.16
C LEU A 360 19.19 -4.53 -28.51
N THR A 361 19.62 -3.32 -28.83
CA THR A 361 20.61 -3.07 -29.89
C THR A 361 22.00 -3.46 -29.40
N PRO A 362 22.99 -3.66 -30.28
CA PRO A 362 24.37 -3.96 -29.85
C PRO A 362 24.94 -2.91 -28.89
N ASP A 363 24.63 -1.63 -29.13
CA ASP A 363 25.07 -0.51 -28.28
C ASP A 363 24.36 -0.52 -26.93
N SER A 364 23.04 -0.73 -26.90
CA SER A 364 22.29 -0.76 -25.63
C SER A 364 22.60 -2.01 -24.81
N ALA A 365 22.87 -3.15 -25.45
CA ALA A 365 23.36 -4.35 -24.79
C ALA A 365 24.74 -4.12 -24.14
N SER A 366 25.66 -3.48 -24.86
CA SER A 366 26.99 -3.14 -24.33
C SER A 366 26.93 -2.11 -23.21
N ALA A 367 26.02 -1.13 -23.31
CA ALA A 367 25.77 -0.18 -22.23
C ALA A 367 25.20 -0.88 -20.99
N LEU A 368 24.19 -1.74 -21.16
CA LEU A 368 23.58 -2.51 -20.08
C LEU A 368 24.62 -3.39 -19.39
N LEU A 369 25.45 -4.13 -20.14
CA LEU A 369 26.52 -4.96 -19.56
C LEU A 369 27.48 -4.14 -18.69
N ARG A 370 27.92 -2.95 -19.15
CA ARG A 370 28.78 -2.07 -18.33
C ARG A 370 28.11 -1.66 -17.02
N HIS A 371 26.81 -1.36 -17.03
CA HIS A 371 26.08 -1.04 -15.81
C HIS A 371 25.90 -2.26 -14.89
N LEU A 372 25.70 -3.45 -15.46
CA LEU A 372 25.59 -4.70 -14.71
C LEU A 372 26.92 -5.08 -14.04
N ASP A 373 28.05 -4.94 -14.75
CA ASP A 373 29.38 -5.15 -14.18
C ASP A 373 29.69 -4.12 -13.07
N ALA A 374 29.34 -2.85 -13.28
CA ALA A 374 29.47 -1.84 -12.25
C ALA A 374 28.58 -2.12 -11.03
N LEU A 375 27.40 -2.72 -11.21
CA LEU A 375 26.52 -3.13 -10.12
C LEU A 375 27.17 -4.27 -9.34
N ARG A 376 27.63 -5.32 -10.02
CA ARG A 376 28.40 -6.44 -9.42
C ARG A 376 29.57 -5.92 -8.58
N ASP A 377 30.36 -5.02 -9.14
CA ASP A 377 31.56 -4.50 -8.48
C ASP A 377 31.23 -3.65 -7.24
N ARG A 378 30.09 -2.93 -7.25
CA ARG A 378 29.66 -2.11 -6.11
C ARG A 378 28.93 -2.88 -5.01
N ILE A 379 28.28 -4.00 -5.32
CA ILE A 379 27.68 -4.87 -4.30
C ILE A 379 28.71 -5.79 -3.65
N LYS A 380 29.88 -5.95 -4.28
CA LYS A 380 31.01 -6.68 -3.74
C LYS A 380 31.42 -6.12 -2.38
N ASP A 381 31.74 -7.03 -1.45
CA ASP A 381 32.13 -6.73 -0.06
C ASP A 381 31.05 -5.99 0.78
N THR A 382 29.82 -5.89 0.27
CA THR A 382 28.71 -5.33 1.05
C THR A 382 28.15 -6.39 1.99
N ASP A 383 28.25 -6.18 3.31
CA ASP A 383 27.87 -7.19 4.31
C ASP A 383 26.39 -7.62 4.32
N ILE A 384 25.51 -6.82 3.71
CA ILE A 384 24.08 -7.17 3.55
C ILE A 384 23.80 -8.02 2.31
N ILE A 385 24.79 -8.21 1.45
CA ILE A 385 24.72 -9.09 0.27
C ILE A 385 25.44 -10.39 0.62
N GLY A 386 24.71 -11.50 0.57
CA GLY A 386 25.25 -12.82 0.85
C GLY A 386 26.28 -13.26 -0.20
N PRO A 387 27.21 -14.17 0.17
CA PRO A 387 28.24 -14.64 -0.75
C PRO A 387 27.67 -15.33 -1.99
N ASP A 388 26.51 -15.99 -1.87
CA ASP A 388 25.85 -16.66 -2.99
C ASP A 388 25.31 -15.66 -4.02
N VAL A 389 24.89 -14.47 -3.58
CA VAL A 389 24.45 -13.38 -4.47
C VAL A 389 25.64 -12.89 -5.30
N GLN A 390 26.80 -12.71 -4.67
CA GLN A 390 28.02 -12.33 -5.38
C GLN A 390 28.42 -13.41 -6.40
N ALA A 391 28.43 -14.69 -6.01
CA ALA A 391 28.76 -15.80 -6.90
C ALA A 391 27.84 -15.89 -8.12
N ALA A 392 26.53 -15.63 -7.93
CA ALA A 392 25.57 -15.58 -9.03
C ALA A 392 25.87 -14.45 -10.03
N PHE A 393 26.22 -13.25 -9.54
CA PHE A 393 26.60 -12.12 -10.38
C PHE A 393 27.95 -12.32 -11.08
N ASP A 394 28.91 -12.95 -10.41
CA ASP A 394 30.21 -13.30 -11.00
C ASP A 394 30.01 -14.29 -12.16
N THR A 395 29.23 -15.36 -11.95
CA THR A 395 28.90 -16.35 -12.98
C THR A 395 28.23 -15.70 -14.19
N LEU A 396 27.21 -14.86 -13.99
CA LEU A 396 26.48 -14.22 -15.09
C LEU A 396 27.32 -13.18 -15.85
N SER A 397 28.26 -12.52 -15.18
CA SER A 397 29.19 -11.60 -15.82
C SER A 397 30.21 -12.36 -16.67
N GLU A 398 30.78 -13.45 -16.15
CA GLU A 398 31.69 -14.33 -16.90
C GLU A 398 31.00 -14.88 -18.16
N ASP A 399 29.79 -15.42 -18.01
CA ASP A 399 28.99 -15.92 -19.13
C ASP A 399 28.72 -14.82 -20.17
N SER A 400 28.42 -13.59 -19.74
CA SER A 400 28.10 -12.47 -20.63
C SER A 400 29.34 -11.88 -21.34
N ALA A 401 30.54 -12.19 -20.84
CA ALA A 401 31.81 -11.75 -21.39
C ALA A 401 32.40 -12.72 -22.42
N GLU A 402 31.87 -13.94 -22.55
CA GLU A 402 32.35 -14.92 -23.52
C GLU A 402 32.21 -14.42 -24.97
N PRO A 403 33.22 -14.67 -25.84
CA PRO A 403 33.18 -14.28 -27.24
C PRO A 403 32.29 -15.23 -28.05
N ASP A 404 31.00 -14.93 -28.06
CA ASP A 404 29.95 -15.65 -28.78
C ASP A 404 29.35 -14.84 -29.94
N ASP A 405 28.46 -15.48 -30.71
CA ASP A 405 27.53 -14.80 -31.62
C ASP A 405 26.76 -13.68 -30.87
N ASP A 406 26.58 -12.53 -31.53
CA ASP A 406 25.92 -11.34 -30.97
C ASP A 406 24.52 -11.65 -30.41
N ASP A 407 23.78 -12.60 -30.99
CA ASP A 407 22.46 -13.01 -30.50
C ASP A 407 22.56 -13.78 -29.18
N VAL A 408 23.52 -14.71 -29.10
CA VAL A 408 23.77 -15.50 -27.89
C VAL A 408 24.27 -14.59 -26.77
N ARG A 409 25.20 -13.68 -27.08
CA ARG A 409 25.74 -12.71 -26.12
C ARG A 409 24.65 -11.77 -25.59
N ARG A 410 23.78 -11.23 -26.46
CA ARG A 410 22.63 -10.42 -26.02
C ARG A 410 21.68 -11.17 -25.11
N ARG A 411 21.45 -12.46 -25.36
CA ARG A 411 20.63 -13.31 -24.49
C ARG A 411 21.26 -13.46 -23.10
N ARG A 412 22.57 -13.65 -23.01
CA ARG A 412 23.30 -13.74 -21.73
C ARG A 412 23.26 -12.43 -20.95
N ILE A 413 23.49 -11.30 -21.63
CA ILE A 413 23.33 -9.97 -21.04
C ILE A 413 21.89 -9.75 -20.54
N ALA A 414 20.88 -10.19 -21.30
CA ALA A 414 19.48 -10.10 -20.88
C ALA A 414 19.21 -10.95 -19.63
N MET A 415 19.73 -12.17 -19.55
CA MET A 415 19.64 -13.01 -18.34
C MET A 415 20.27 -12.32 -17.13
N PHE A 416 21.44 -11.71 -17.30
CA PHE A 416 22.09 -10.94 -16.26
C PHE A 416 21.25 -9.71 -15.84
N GLY A 417 20.66 -9.01 -16.80
CA GLY A 417 19.73 -7.91 -16.57
C GLY A 417 18.50 -8.31 -15.75
N LEU A 418 17.87 -9.45 -16.05
CA LEU A 418 16.70 -9.95 -15.31
C LEU A 418 17.05 -10.31 -13.85
N THR A 419 18.21 -10.89 -13.63
CA THR A 419 18.76 -11.15 -12.28
C THR A 419 18.97 -9.83 -11.53
N ALA A 420 19.61 -8.84 -12.16
CA ALA A 420 19.80 -7.52 -11.55
C ALA A 420 18.47 -6.83 -11.22
N ARG A 421 17.48 -6.91 -12.10
CA ARG A 421 16.11 -6.43 -11.83
C ARG A 421 15.56 -7.05 -10.54
N ASN A 422 15.63 -8.38 -10.40
CA ASN A 422 15.13 -9.07 -9.19
C ASN A 422 15.83 -8.62 -7.91
N LEU A 423 17.16 -8.42 -7.95
CA LEU A 423 17.93 -7.88 -6.83
C LEU A 423 17.42 -6.48 -6.44
N LEU A 424 17.32 -5.58 -7.42
CA LEU A 424 16.92 -4.19 -7.22
C LEU A 424 15.47 -4.07 -6.74
N THR A 425 14.55 -4.85 -7.30
CA THR A 425 13.17 -4.92 -6.81
C THR A 425 13.11 -5.40 -5.37
N THR A 426 13.94 -6.37 -4.98
CA THR A 426 13.98 -6.88 -3.59
C THR A 426 14.51 -5.83 -2.61
N LEU A 427 15.55 -5.08 -3.00
CA LEU A 427 16.06 -3.93 -2.23
C LEU A 427 15.00 -2.83 -2.07
N LEU A 428 14.31 -2.46 -3.14
CA LEU A 428 13.27 -1.44 -3.10
C LEU A 428 12.04 -1.87 -2.30
N ARG A 429 11.61 -3.13 -2.41
CA ARG A 429 10.48 -3.65 -1.63
C ARG A 429 10.79 -3.68 -0.14
N ALA A 430 12.02 -4.03 0.25
CA ALA A 430 12.48 -3.92 1.64
C ALA A 430 12.47 -2.47 2.15
N SER A 431 12.52 -1.50 1.24
CA SER A 431 12.47 -0.06 1.51
C SER A 431 11.04 0.52 1.57
N LYS A 432 9.99 -0.26 1.26
CA LYS A 432 8.59 0.22 1.21
C LYS A 432 8.13 0.85 2.53
N GLY A 433 8.51 0.28 3.67
CA GLY A 433 8.24 0.83 5.00
C GLY A 433 9.24 1.89 5.47
N ALA A 434 10.16 2.32 4.61
CA ALA A 434 11.26 3.23 4.90
C ALA A 434 11.49 4.26 3.78
N ALA A 435 10.40 4.69 3.11
CA ALA A 435 10.46 5.70 2.04
C ALA A 435 11.15 7.00 2.48
N ASP A 436 10.96 7.41 3.74
CA ASP A 436 11.64 8.58 4.31
C ASP A 436 13.16 8.43 4.28
N LYS A 437 13.67 7.23 4.60
CA LYS A 437 15.11 6.95 4.55
C LYS A 437 15.64 7.02 3.12
N LEU A 438 14.89 6.53 2.13
CA LEU A 438 15.26 6.67 0.72
C LEU A 438 15.37 8.15 0.30
N ILE A 439 14.41 8.98 0.73
CA ILE A 439 14.42 10.42 0.46
C ILE A 439 15.58 11.11 1.15
N ASP A 440 15.80 10.82 2.43
CA ASP A 440 16.88 11.39 3.23
C ASP A 440 18.24 11.02 2.65
N TYR A 441 18.44 9.75 2.32
CA TYR A 441 19.68 9.30 1.67
C TYR A 441 19.85 9.97 0.31
N ALA A 442 18.81 10.04 -0.53
CA ALA A 442 18.90 10.65 -1.85
C ALA A 442 19.26 12.15 -1.78
N ARG A 443 18.59 12.91 -0.89
CA ARG A 443 18.89 14.34 -0.66
C ARG A 443 20.27 14.57 -0.09
N ASN A 444 20.74 13.68 0.79
CA ASN A 444 22.03 13.82 1.46
C ASN A 444 23.20 13.22 0.68
N ALA A 445 22.97 12.43 -0.37
CA ALA A 445 24.01 11.85 -1.21
C ALA A 445 24.93 12.89 -1.88
N ARG A 446 24.52 14.17 -1.93
CA ARG A 446 25.32 15.30 -2.43
C ARG A 446 26.34 15.83 -1.39
N LYS A 447 26.12 15.57 -0.10
CA LYS A 447 27.02 16.00 0.97
C LYS A 447 28.18 15.01 1.03
N GLU A 448 29.42 15.51 1.00
CA GLU A 448 30.69 14.74 0.93
C GLU A 448 30.91 13.67 2.03
N PHE A 449 29.94 13.45 2.92
CA PHE A 449 29.99 12.52 4.05
C PHE A 449 29.65 11.05 3.74
N TYR A 450 29.11 10.74 2.56
CA TYR A 450 28.61 9.38 2.26
C TYR A 450 29.63 8.29 1.88
N PRO A 451 30.82 8.58 1.31
CA PRO A 451 31.81 7.54 1.02
C PRO A 451 32.34 6.83 2.27
N GLU A 452 32.35 7.51 3.43
CA GLU A 452 32.80 6.90 4.69
C GLU A 452 31.75 6.00 5.36
N LEU A 453 30.46 6.23 5.08
CA LEU A 453 29.36 5.37 5.55
C LEU A 453 29.35 3.99 4.86
N VAL A 454 29.92 3.86 3.66
CA VAL A 454 30.14 2.57 2.99
C VAL A 454 31.13 1.71 3.80
N LYS A 455 31.94 2.33 4.65
CA LYS A 455 32.90 1.68 5.55
C LYS A 455 32.40 1.54 6.99
N LEU A 456 31.16 1.96 7.28
CA LEU A 456 30.61 1.79 8.61
C LEU A 456 30.44 0.29 8.86
N PRO A 457 31.03 -0.27 9.93
CA PRO A 457 31.09 -1.72 10.10
C PRO A 457 29.69 -2.31 10.09
N ALA A 458 29.48 -3.35 9.27
CA ALA A 458 28.29 -4.19 9.11
C ALA A 458 27.38 -4.26 10.34
N LYS A 459 28.02 -4.45 11.50
CA LYS A 459 27.39 -4.64 12.79
C LYS A 459 26.43 -3.50 13.16
N LEU A 460 26.80 -2.25 12.86
CA LEU A 460 25.94 -1.08 13.12
C LEU A 460 24.76 -0.96 12.15
N ILE A 461 24.87 -1.50 10.94
CA ILE A 461 23.81 -1.48 9.92
C ILE A 461 22.87 -2.70 10.09
N ILE A 462 23.41 -3.86 10.45
CA ILE A 462 22.66 -5.08 10.77
C ILE A 462 21.85 -4.87 12.06
N ASP A 463 22.42 -4.20 13.08
CA ASP A 463 21.68 -3.82 14.30
C ASP A 463 20.54 -2.82 14.01
N ALA A 464 20.64 -2.03 12.92
CA ALA A 464 19.57 -1.12 12.47
C ALA A 464 18.47 -1.81 11.63
N GLY A 465 18.68 -3.08 11.25
CA GLY A 465 17.74 -3.92 10.50
C GLY A 465 17.66 -3.62 8.99
N VAL A 466 17.13 -4.60 8.24
CA VAL A 466 16.96 -4.59 6.78
C VAL A 466 16.30 -3.29 6.25
N LYS A 467 15.36 -2.72 7.01
CA LYS A 467 14.64 -1.48 6.67
C LYS A 467 15.53 -0.22 6.65
N ALA A 468 16.73 -0.25 7.23
CA ALA A 468 17.70 0.84 7.16
C ALA A 468 18.75 0.58 6.07
N ALA A 469 19.24 -0.66 6.01
CA ALA A 469 20.33 -1.04 5.12
C ALA A 469 19.93 -1.05 3.64
N ALA A 470 18.73 -1.54 3.32
CA ALA A 470 18.27 -1.65 1.93
C ALA A 470 18.07 -0.27 1.25
N PRO A 471 17.42 0.73 1.88
CA PRO A 471 17.36 2.08 1.33
C PRO A 471 18.74 2.70 1.08
N TYR A 472 19.66 2.50 2.03
CA TYR A 472 21.01 3.05 1.96
C TYR A 472 21.77 2.47 0.77
N LEU A 473 21.81 1.15 0.66
CA LEU A 473 22.49 0.47 -0.44
C LEU A 473 21.88 0.87 -1.78
N PHE A 474 20.56 0.93 -1.90
CA PHE A 474 19.91 1.34 -3.14
C PHE A 474 20.34 2.74 -3.59
N VAL A 475 20.39 3.72 -2.67
CA VAL A 475 20.84 5.09 -2.99
C VAL A 475 22.33 5.14 -3.30
N ALA A 476 23.17 4.34 -2.63
CA ALA A 476 24.61 4.25 -2.94
C ALA A 476 24.86 3.69 -4.36
N LEU A 477 23.94 2.85 -4.84
CA LEU A 477 23.96 2.27 -6.18
C LEU A 477 23.25 3.14 -7.24
N LEU A 478 22.59 4.24 -6.85
CA LEU A 478 21.64 4.98 -7.70
C LEU A 478 22.20 5.32 -9.08
N GLU A 479 23.45 5.80 -9.16
CA GLU A 479 24.10 6.14 -10.44
C GLU A 479 24.21 4.95 -11.40
N VAL A 480 24.55 3.77 -10.87
CA VAL A 480 24.66 2.55 -11.67
C VAL A 480 23.28 2.03 -12.04
N VAL A 481 22.36 2.08 -11.07
CA VAL A 481 20.98 1.62 -11.21
C VAL A 481 20.21 2.43 -12.26
N SER A 482 20.49 3.72 -12.42
CA SER A 482 19.86 4.53 -13.46
C SER A 482 20.08 4.01 -14.87
N GLY A 483 21.28 3.50 -15.17
CA GLY A 483 21.56 2.86 -16.45
C GLY A 483 20.73 1.59 -16.67
N ILE A 484 20.60 0.77 -15.62
CA ILE A 484 19.82 -0.48 -15.64
C ILE A 484 18.31 -0.19 -15.73
N ALA A 485 17.84 0.86 -15.06
CA ALA A 485 16.42 1.20 -14.98
C ALA A 485 15.83 1.61 -16.33
N THR A 486 16.65 2.09 -17.27
CA THR A 486 16.19 2.44 -18.64
C THR A 486 15.58 1.27 -19.42
N VAL A 487 15.88 0.02 -19.02
CA VAL A 487 15.31 -1.19 -19.63
C VAL A 487 14.22 -1.84 -18.75
N PHE A 488 13.97 -1.32 -17.55
CA PHE A 488 12.99 -1.84 -16.59
C PHE A 488 12.09 -0.71 -16.06
N PRO A 489 10.98 -0.40 -16.76
CA PRO A 489 10.09 0.73 -16.44
C PRO A 489 9.55 0.74 -15.01
N GLU A 490 9.35 -0.44 -14.42
CA GLU A 490 8.90 -0.60 -13.04
C GLU A 490 9.89 -0.06 -12.01
N ILE A 491 11.19 -0.07 -12.29
CA ILE A 491 12.26 0.48 -11.43
C ILE A 491 12.53 1.95 -11.81
N GLU A 492 12.39 2.31 -13.08
CA GLU A 492 12.63 3.66 -13.62
C GLU A 492 11.85 4.74 -12.86
N GLY A 493 10.57 4.48 -12.56
CA GLY A 493 9.73 5.41 -11.81
C GLY A 493 10.34 5.82 -10.46
N VAL A 494 10.81 4.83 -9.69
CA VAL A 494 11.45 5.04 -8.39
C VAL A 494 12.79 5.77 -8.55
N VAL A 495 13.62 5.31 -9.47
CA VAL A 495 14.96 5.87 -9.71
C VAL A 495 14.88 7.33 -10.10
N ARG A 496 13.97 7.70 -10.99
CA ARG A 496 13.79 9.06 -11.46
C ARG A 496 13.38 10.02 -10.34
N ILE A 497 12.54 9.57 -9.41
CA ILE A 497 12.17 10.36 -8.21
C ILE A 497 13.40 10.57 -7.34
N LEU A 498 14.19 9.52 -7.08
CA LEU A 498 15.41 9.60 -6.28
C LEU A 498 16.50 10.45 -6.94
N GLU A 499 16.64 10.41 -8.27
CA GLU A 499 17.57 11.27 -9.00
C GLU A 499 17.16 12.74 -8.97
N ALA A 500 15.86 13.04 -9.08
CA ALA A 500 15.36 14.39 -8.93
C ALA A 500 15.66 14.93 -7.53
N LEU A 501 15.39 14.12 -6.49
CA LEU A 501 15.73 14.43 -5.10
C LEU A 501 17.24 14.65 -4.91
N LYS A 502 18.10 13.79 -5.49
CA LYS A 502 19.56 13.93 -5.46
C LYS A 502 20.04 15.20 -6.17
N ALA A 503 19.38 15.59 -7.25
CA ALA A 503 19.67 16.82 -8.00
C ALA A 503 19.17 18.10 -7.29
N GLY A 504 18.45 17.96 -6.17
CA GLY A 504 17.76 19.08 -5.52
C GLY A 504 16.62 19.64 -6.36
N LYS A 505 16.11 18.85 -7.32
CA LYS A 505 14.93 19.18 -8.09
C LYS A 505 13.72 18.67 -7.36
N ASP A 506 12.75 19.56 -7.22
CA ASP A 506 11.60 19.23 -6.42
C ASP A 506 10.55 18.38 -7.16
N THR A 507 10.60 18.39 -8.48
CA THR A 507 9.74 17.61 -9.35
C THR A 507 10.56 16.56 -10.11
N PRO A 508 10.11 15.29 -10.20
CA PRO A 508 10.72 14.34 -11.12
C PRO A 508 10.57 14.85 -12.56
N PRO A 509 11.58 14.67 -13.43
CA PRO A 509 11.45 15.04 -14.84
C PRO A 509 10.27 14.28 -15.48
N THR A 510 9.50 14.99 -16.32
CA THR A 510 8.37 14.43 -17.06
C THR A 510 8.78 13.13 -17.77
N PRO A 511 7.97 12.05 -17.73
CA PRO A 511 8.34 10.81 -18.40
C PRO A 511 8.60 11.07 -19.88
N PRO A 512 9.58 10.41 -20.51
CA PRO A 512 9.69 10.47 -21.96
C PRO A 512 8.35 10.04 -22.56
N PRO A 513 7.89 10.67 -23.66
CA PRO A 513 6.66 10.25 -24.32
C PRO A 513 6.78 8.77 -24.63
N SER A 514 5.81 7.96 -24.17
CA SER A 514 5.73 6.55 -24.47
C SER A 514 5.92 6.36 -25.97
N THR A 515 7.07 5.83 -26.37
CA THR A 515 7.27 5.37 -27.74
C THR A 515 6.42 4.11 -27.84
N GLU A 516 5.16 4.27 -28.23
CA GLU A 516 4.42 3.16 -28.79
C GLU A 516 5.32 2.50 -29.84
N PRO A 517 5.56 1.18 -29.77
CA PRO A 517 6.21 0.51 -30.87
C PRO A 517 5.38 0.80 -32.13
N PRO A 518 6.02 1.11 -33.27
CA PRO A 518 5.29 1.47 -34.48
C PRO A 518 4.24 0.40 -34.76
N VAL A 519 2.98 0.83 -34.77
CA VAL A 519 1.85 0.00 -35.14
C VAL A 519 2.22 -0.66 -36.47
N SER A 520 2.42 -1.97 -36.45
CA SER A 520 2.68 -2.74 -37.67
C SER A 520 1.62 -2.36 -38.71
N PRO A 521 2.00 -2.02 -39.95
CA PRO A 521 1.04 -1.64 -40.97
C PRO A 521 0.03 -2.78 -41.09
N ARG A 522 -1.23 -2.48 -40.75
CA ARG A 522 -2.35 -3.41 -40.87
C ARG A 522 -2.34 -3.98 -42.27
N THR A 523 -2.06 -5.28 -42.39
CA THR A 523 -2.27 -6.03 -43.62
C THR A 523 -3.72 -5.80 -44.05
N PRO A 524 -4.00 -5.30 -45.27
CA PRO A 524 -5.36 -5.09 -45.71
C PRO A 524 -6.11 -6.43 -45.72
N ARG A 525 -7.26 -6.43 -45.06
CA ARG A 525 -8.20 -7.54 -45.00
C ARG A 525 -8.54 -7.99 -46.43
N PRO A 526 -8.52 -9.31 -46.76
CA PRO A 526 -8.90 -9.75 -48.08
C PRO A 526 -10.36 -9.35 -48.33
N THR A 527 -10.58 -8.56 -49.38
CA THR A 527 -11.90 -8.26 -49.90
C THR A 527 -12.52 -9.57 -50.39
N ALA A 528 -13.55 -10.02 -49.67
CA ALA A 528 -14.45 -11.05 -50.17
C ALA A 528 -15.30 -10.45 -51.29
N GLU A 529 -15.01 -10.78 -52.55
CA GLU A 529 -15.98 -10.62 -53.63
C GLU A 529 -16.01 -11.81 -54.59
N ARG A 530 -17.17 -12.49 -54.53
CA ARG A 530 -17.98 -13.00 -55.64
C ARG A 530 -17.38 -14.08 -56.55
N GLY A 531 -17.68 -15.33 -56.20
CA GLY A 531 -17.81 -16.39 -57.20
C GLY A 531 -19.18 -16.30 -57.90
N PRO A 532 -19.25 -16.37 -59.24
CA PRO A 532 -20.52 -16.43 -59.96
C PRO A 532 -20.97 -17.88 -60.26
N THR A 533 -22.24 -18.11 -59.96
CA THR A 533 -23.24 -18.92 -60.69
C THR A 533 -22.96 -20.39 -61.04
N ARG A 534 -23.80 -21.24 -60.45
CA ARG A 534 -24.11 -22.62 -60.88
C ARG A 534 -25.01 -22.58 -62.15
N PRO A 535 -24.75 -23.35 -63.21
CA PRO A 535 -25.73 -23.62 -64.25
C PRO A 535 -26.59 -24.85 -63.90
N ALA A 536 -27.71 -24.96 -64.61
CA ALA A 536 -28.82 -25.90 -64.43
C ALA A 536 -28.42 -27.39 -64.34
#